data_AF-A0A4Q2QNK6-F1
#
_entry.id   AF-A0A4Q2QNK6-F1
#
_cell.length_a   1.000
_cell.length_b   1.000
_cell.length_c   1.000
_cell.angle_alpha   90.00
_cell.angle_beta   90.00
_cell.angle_gamma   90.00
#
_symmetry.space_group_name_H-M   'P 1'
#
loop_
_entity.id
_entity.type
_entity.pdbx_description
1 polymer ?
#
loop_
_entity_poly.entity_id
_entity_poly.type
_entity_poly.pdbx_seq_one_letter_code
_entity_poly.pdbx_strand_id
1 'polypeptide(L)' 'SYGIPEGVMFGFPVTTENGEYKIVQGLEIDEFSRERINVTLNELEEERAAVADMLN' A
#
# COMPACT_ATOMS: atom_id res chain seq x y z
N SER A 1 -8.15 6.06 4.30
CA SER A 1 -7.18 5.11 3.73
C SER A 1 -7.42 5.01 2.23
N TYR A 2 -6.38 4.92 1.41
CA TYR A 2 -6.45 4.87 -0.05
C TYR A 2 -7.01 3.56 -0.62
N GLY A 3 -7.77 2.78 0.16
CA GLY A 3 -8.36 1.50 -0.25
C GLY A 3 -7.39 0.31 -0.19
N ILE A 4 -6.24 0.47 0.48
CA ILE A 4 -5.25 -0.59 0.67
C ILE A 4 -5.61 -1.40 1.92
N PRO A 5 -5.60 -2.74 1.88
CA PRO A 5 -5.86 -3.59 3.04
C PRO A 5 -4.85 -3.36 4.16
N GLU A 6 -5.31 -3.45 5.41
CA GLU A 6 -4.42 -3.38 6.57
C GLU A 6 -3.42 -4.53 6.59
N GLY A 7 -2.21 -4.27 7.08
CA GLY A 7 -1.12 -5.27 7.13
C GLY A 7 -0.37 -5.46 5.81
N VAL A 8 -0.82 -4.88 4.70
CA VAL A 8 -0.04 -4.84 3.45
C VAL A 8 1.00 -3.73 3.54
N MET A 9 2.27 -4.11 3.39
CA MET A 9 3.35 -3.13 3.26
C MET A 9 3.24 -2.47 1.89
N PHE A 10 2.81 -1.21 1.87
CA PHE A 10 2.49 -0.48 0.63
C PHE A 10 3.07 0.93 0.69
N GLY A 11 3.49 1.45 -0.47
CA GLY A 11 4.01 2.82 -0.57
C GLY A 11 2.91 3.86 -0.41
N PHE A 12 3.04 4.74 0.58
CA PHE A 12 2.09 5.84 0.82
C PHE A 12 2.76 7.22 0.73
N PRO A 13 2.02 8.26 0.32
CA PRO A 13 2.47 9.64 0.53
C PRO A 13 2.50 9.91 2.03
N VAL A 14 3.67 10.28 2.56
CA VAL A 14 3.88 10.56 3.98
C VAL A 14 4.56 11.89 4.19
N THR A 15 4.29 12.51 5.34
CA THR A 15 5.18 13.49 5.95
C THR A 15 6.00 12.82 7.04
N THR A 16 7.22 13.29 7.27
CA THR A 16 8.10 12.78 8.33
C THR A 16 8.52 13.91 9.26
N GLU A 17 8.51 13.64 10.56
CA GLU A 17 8.89 14.61 11.58
C GLU A 17 9.35 13.86 12.84
N ASN A 18 10.48 14.25 13.43
CA ASN A 18 10.99 13.70 14.69
C ASN A 18 11.13 12.16 14.72
N GLY A 19 11.45 11.52 13.59
CA GLY A 19 11.60 10.07 13.48
C GLY A 19 10.28 9.31 13.27
N GLU A 20 9.16 10.02 13.21
CA GLU A 20 7.83 9.46 12.96
C GLU A 20 7.36 9.81 11.55
N TYR A 21 6.53 8.94 10.96
CA TYR A 21 5.86 9.20 9.69
C TYR A 21 4.34 9.27 9.87
N LYS A 22 3.69 10.10 9.05
CA LYS A 22 2.22 10.19 8.99
C LYS A 22 1.76 10.12 7.55
N ILE A 23 0.79 9.25 7.27
CA ILE A 23 0.18 9.15 5.94
C ILE A 23 -0.64 10.41 5.69
N VAL A 24 -0.35 11.08 4.57
CA VAL A 24 -1.15 12.21 4.08
C VAL A 24 -2.53 11.68 3.74
N GLN A 25 -3.59 12.27 4.30
CA GLN A 25 -4.98 11.87 4.04
C GLN A 25 -5.65 12.87 3.09
N GLY A 26 -6.74 12.44 2.45
CA GLY A 26 -7.62 13.33 1.70
C GLY A 26 -7.14 13.70 0.29
N LEU A 27 -6.13 13.01 -0.26
CA LEU A 27 -5.80 13.17 -1.67
C LEU A 27 -6.87 12.49 -2.53
N GLU A 28 -7.32 13.20 -3.56
CA GLU A 28 -8.16 12.63 -4.60
C GLU A 28 -7.34 11.63 -5.42
N ILE A 29 -7.95 10.49 -5.72
CA ILE A 29 -7.36 9.45 -6.55
C ILE A 29 -8.23 9.35 -7.80
N ASP A 30 -7.69 9.79 -8.93
CA ASP A 30 -8.33 9.63 -10.22
C ASP A 30 -8.31 8.16 -10.71
N GLU A 31 -9.02 7.90 -11.80
CA GLU A 31 -9.18 6.55 -12.34
C GLU A 31 -7.84 5.93 -12.77
N PHE A 32 -6.97 6.72 -13.40
CA PHE A 32 -5.64 6.27 -13.81
C PHE A 32 -4.79 5.86 -12.59
N SER A 33 -4.75 6.72 -11.56
CA SER A 33 -4.00 6.43 -10.33
C SER A 33 -4.56 5.21 -9.62
N ARG A 34 -5.89 5.06 -9.58
CA ARG A 34 -6.56 3.89 -9.01
C ARG A 34 -6.17 2.60 -9.72
N GLU A 35 -6.15 2.60 -11.05
CA GLU A 35 -5.76 1.43 -11.85
C GLU A 35 -4.33 1.00 -11.51
N ARG A 36 -3.38 1.96 -11.49
CA ARG A 36 -1.98 1.67 -11.15
C ARG A 36 -1.82 1.15 -9.72
N ILE A 37 -2.55 1.73 -8.76
CA ILE A 37 -2.58 1.25 -7.36
C ILE A 37 -3.05 -0.21 -7.31
N ASN A 38 -4.11 -0.56 -8.03
CA ASN A 38 -4.65 -1.92 -8.03
C ASN A 38 -3.67 -2.92 -8.64
N VAL A 39 -2.94 -2.55 -9.69
CA VAL A 39 -1.90 -3.41 -10.29
C VAL A 39 -0.80 -3.72 -9.27
N THR A 40 -0.25 -2.69 -8.60
CA THR A 40 0.79 -2.89 -7.58
C THR A 40 0.26 -3.68 -6.38
N LEU A 41 -0.99 -3.44 -5.97
CA LEU A 41 -1.60 -4.19 -4.88
C LEU A 41 -1.71 -5.69 -5.21
N ASN A 42 -2.13 -6.02 -6.44
CA ASN A 42 -2.23 -7.40 -6.88
C ASN A 42 -0.85 -8.10 -6.89
N GLU A 43 0.19 -7.45 -7.41
CA GLU A 43 1.57 -7.99 -7.36
C GLU A 43 1.99 -8.31 -5.91
N LEU A 44 1.76 -7.40 -4.97
CA LEU A 44 2.12 -7.62 -3.55
C LEU A 44 1.31 -8.75 -2.90
N GLU A 45 0.06 -8.95 -3.28
CA GLU A 45 -0.74 -10.07 -2.78
C GLU A 45 -0.24 -11.41 -3.35
N GLU A 46 0.17 -11.45 -4.61
CA GLU A 46 0.80 -12.62 -5.23
C GLU A 46 2.13 -12.96 -4.56
N GLU A 47 2.99 -11.96 -4.29
CA GLU A 47 4.25 -12.14 -3.54
C GLU A 47 3.99 -12.68 -2.13
N ARG A 48 3.02 -12.10 -1.41
CA ARG A 48 2.62 -12.56 -0.07
C ARG A 48 2.14 -14.02 -0.11
N ALA A 49 1.34 -14.38 -1.11
CA ALA A 49 0.86 -15.75 -1.28
C ALA A 49 2.01 -16.72 -1.57
N ALA A 50 2.99 -16.31 -2.38
CA ALA A 50 4.13 -17.15 -2.75
C ALA A 50 5.03 -17.50 -1.55
N VAL A 51 5.13 -16.63 -0.53
CA VAL A 51 5.94 -16.88 0.67
C VAL A 51 5.13 -17.35 1.87
N ALA A 52 3.80 -17.46 1.76
CA ALA A 52 2.91 -17.74 2.88
C ALA A 52 3.27 -19.04 3.63
N ASP A 53 3.63 -20.09 2.88
CA ASP A 53 3.99 -21.39 3.46
C ASP A 53 5.37 -21.39 4.16
N MET A 54 6.20 -20.38 3.92
CA MET A 54 7.56 -20.26 4.49
C MET A 54 7.58 -19.53 5.84
N LEU A 55 6.45 -18.97 6.27
CA LEU A 55 6.32 -18.19 7.51
C LEU A 55 5.94 -19.03 8.74
N ASN A 56 6.17 -20.36 8.67
CA ASN A 56 5.91 -21.34 9.73
C ASN A 56 7.17 -21.76 10.48
#